data_AF-A0AAX6G9E3-F1
#
_entry.id   AF-A0AAX6G9E3-F1
#
_cell.length_a   1.000
_cell.length_b   1.000
_cell.length_c   1.000
_cell.angle_alpha   90.00
_cell.angle_beta   90.00
_cell.angle_gamma   90.00
#
_symmetry.space_group_name_H-M   'P 1'
#
loop_
_entity.id
_entity.type
_entity.pdbx_description
1 polymer ?
#
loop_
_entity_poly.entity_id
_entity_poly.type
_entity_poly.pdbx_seq_one_letter_code
_entity_poly.pdbx_strand_id
1 'polypeptide(L)'
;MGRWPGRNLHLTVFPVLLLRLAYTQLWISLSRYQTAKTKQIVNKSLDFDQVDRERNWDDQILLTALLVYLGDVALPGVSRLPWWETRGVVLVALLHAGPVEFLYYWLHRALHHHFLYSRYHSHHHASIVTEPITSVIHPFGEEMAYFLLFAIPLVSVAVSGTGSIASLVGYLVYIDFMNYLGHCNFELVPKWLFDAFPPLKYIMYTPTSTLSITLNSERTIPCSCHSTTTSMAPWTSPPVSSTRPASRGRRRRRPTPST
;
A
#
# COMPACT_ATOMS: atom_id res chain seq x y z
N MET A 1 26.39 -7.87 -29.12
CA MET A 1 26.32 -7.19 -27.80
C MET A 1 26.45 -5.69 -28.04
N GLY A 2 25.34 -4.95 -27.94
CA GLY A 2 25.33 -3.50 -28.14
C GLY A 2 26.08 -2.77 -27.01
N ARG A 3 27.00 -1.88 -27.38
CA ARG A 3 27.73 -1.01 -26.46
C ARG A 3 26.80 0.12 -25.99
N TRP A 4 26.29 0.03 -24.78
CA TRP A 4 25.58 1.14 -24.13
C TRP A 4 26.59 2.18 -23.64
N PRO A 5 26.50 3.45 -24.07
CA PRO A 5 27.41 4.50 -23.62
C PRO A 5 26.97 5.00 -22.24
N GLY A 6 27.89 4.93 -21.27
CA GLY A 6 27.74 5.57 -19.95
C GLY A 6 27.25 4.65 -18.81
N ARG A 7 27.74 4.95 -17.60
CA ARG A 7 27.28 4.34 -16.33
C ARG A 7 26.03 5.08 -15.81
N ASN A 8 24.93 4.98 -16.56
CA ASN A 8 23.71 5.79 -16.32
C ASN A 8 23.01 5.46 -14.99
N LEU A 9 23.16 4.23 -14.49
CA LEU A 9 22.49 3.81 -13.26
C LEU A 9 22.99 4.61 -12.05
N HIS A 10 24.30 4.76 -11.86
CA HIS A 10 24.85 5.49 -10.70
C HIS A 10 24.45 6.96 -10.67
N LEU A 11 24.34 7.59 -11.85
CA LEU A 11 23.87 8.97 -11.99
C LEU A 11 22.38 9.09 -11.62
N THR A 12 21.63 8.00 -11.67
CA THR A 12 20.18 7.97 -11.44
C THR A 12 19.81 7.60 -10.00
N VAL A 13 20.56 6.70 -9.35
CA VAL A 13 20.20 6.16 -8.03
C VAL A 13 20.01 7.28 -7.00
N PHE A 14 21.01 8.15 -6.83
CA PHE A 14 20.92 9.20 -5.80
C PHE A 14 19.77 10.19 -6.04
N PRO A 15 19.58 10.77 -7.25
CA PRO A 15 18.40 11.59 -7.55
C PRO A 15 17.07 10.88 -7.31
N VAL A 16 16.97 9.59 -7.63
CA VAL A 16 15.73 8.81 -7.40
C VAL A 16 15.45 8.64 -5.92
N LEU A 17 16.46 8.39 -5.08
CA LEU A 17 16.26 8.31 -3.63
C LEU A 17 15.79 9.64 -3.04
N LEU A 18 16.38 10.75 -3.46
CA LEU A 18 15.92 12.09 -3.06
C LEU A 18 14.49 12.37 -3.52
N LEU A 19 14.17 12.00 -4.76
CA LEU A 19 12.82 12.12 -5.29
C LEU A 19 11.83 11.29 -4.47
N ARG A 20 12.17 10.05 -4.11
CA ARG A 20 11.31 9.20 -3.28
C ARG A 20 11.10 9.81 -1.90
N LEU A 21 12.13 10.33 -1.24
CA LEU A 21 11.98 11.04 0.05
C LEU A 21 11.03 12.25 -0.06
N ALA A 22 11.24 13.10 -1.07
CA ALA A 22 10.37 14.26 -1.29
C ALA A 22 8.94 13.83 -1.63
N TYR A 23 8.78 12.80 -2.44
CA TYR A 23 7.49 12.25 -2.86
C TYR A 23 6.71 11.67 -1.68
N THR A 24 7.36 10.86 -0.82
CA THR A 24 6.76 10.34 0.40
C THR A 24 6.35 11.46 1.34
N GLN A 25 7.22 12.47 1.54
CA GLN A 25 6.89 13.61 2.38
C GLN A 25 5.68 14.42 1.86
N LEU A 26 5.55 14.56 0.53
CA LEU A 26 4.38 15.20 -0.08
C LEU A 26 3.11 14.39 0.20
N TRP A 27 3.15 13.06 0.08
CA TRP A 27 2.01 12.19 0.39
C TRP A 27 1.60 12.24 1.86
N ILE A 28 2.57 12.18 2.78
CA ILE A 28 2.31 12.35 4.22
C ILE A 28 1.60 13.69 4.46
N SER A 29 2.14 14.77 3.91
CA SER A 29 1.59 16.13 4.09
C SER A 29 0.17 16.23 3.54
N LEU A 30 -0.09 15.67 2.36
CA LEU A 30 -1.41 15.62 1.75
C LEU A 30 -2.39 14.80 2.58
N SER A 31 -1.99 13.61 3.04
CA SER A 31 -2.84 12.75 3.85
C SER A 31 -3.23 13.39 5.17
N ARG A 32 -2.27 13.99 5.88
CA ARG A 32 -2.54 14.70 7.15
C ARG A 32 -3.42 15.92 6.95
N TYR A 33 -3.18 16.69 5.88
CA TYR A 33 -4.03 17.83 5.54
C TYR A 33 -5.48 17.40 5.27
N GLN A 34 -5.69 16.34 4.47
CA GLN A 34 -7.02 15.83 4.18
C GLN A 34 -7.70 15.27 5.42
N THR A 35 -6.97 14.49 6.22
CA THR A 35 -7.44 13.95 7.50
C THR A 35 -7.92 15.06 8.44
N ALA A 36 -7.27 16.22 8.46
CA ALA A 36 -7.68 17.36 9.28
C ALA A 36 -8.89 18.14 8.70
N LYS A 37 -9.14 18.09 7.38
CA LYS A 37 -10.09 18.97 6.70
C LYS A 37 -11.38 18.29 6.23
N THR A 38 -11.33 17.03 5.84
CA THR A 38 -12.42 16.34 5.15
C THR A 38 -12.94 15.15 5.96
N LYS A 39 -13.96 14.46 5.42
CA LYS A 39 -14.47 13.23 6.04
C LYS A 39 -13.45 12.12 5.84
N GLN A 40 -12.98 11.58 6.96
CA GLN A 40 -12.10 10.43 7.01
C GLN A 40 -12.88 9.13 6.75
N ILE A 41 -12.20 8.11 6.23
CA ILE A 41 -12.76 6.76 6.09
C ILE A 41 -12.89 6.12 7.48
N VAL A 42 -11.81 6.14 8.24
CA VAL A 42 -11.77 5.79 9.67
C VAL A 42 -11.86 7.07 10.48
N ASN A 43 -12.96 7.20 11.23
CA ASN A 43 -13.20 8.35 12.09
C ASN A 43 -12.44 8.23 13.43
N LYS A 44 -11.11 8.29 13.36
CA LYS A 44 -10.18 8.31 14.50
C LYS A 44 -9.04 9.28 14.19
N SER A 45 -8.53 9.95 15.22
CA SER A 45 -7.32 10.76 15.13
C SER A 45 -6.06 9.89 15.16
N LEU A 46 -5.01 10.34 14.49
CA LEU A 46 -3.67 9.77 14.62
C LEU A 46 -3.16 9.97 16.05
N ASP A 47 -2.75 8.90 16.71
CA ASP A 47 -2.19 8.93 18.06
C ASP A 47 -0.64 8.93 18.05
N PHE A 48 -0.04 9.29 19.19
CA PHE A 48 1.42 9.34 19.31
C PHE A 48 2.07 7.95 19.20
N ASP A 49 1.40 6.90 19.68
CA ASP A 49 1.92 5.53 19.62
C ASP A 49 2.06 5.05 18.16
N GLN A 50 1.12 5.39 17.30
CA GLN A 50 1.21 5.13 15.86
C GLN A 50 2.29 5.97 15.20
N VAL A 51 2.43 7.26 15.56
CA VAL A 51 3.51 8.11 15.04
C VAL A 51 4.89 7.52 15.35
N ASP A 52 5.07 7.02 16.57
CA ASP A 52 6.32 6.39 17.00
C ASP A 52 6.56 5.06 16.27
N ARG A 53 5.50 4.27 16.03
CA ARG A 53 5.58 3.01 15.28
C ARG A 53 6.02 3.22 13.83
N GLU A 54 5.55 4.30 13.20
CA GLU A 54 5.77 4.57 11.78
C GLU A 54 6.98 5.49 11.54
N ARG A 55 7.78 5.77 12.57
CA ARG A 55 8.88 6.73 12.52
C ARG A 55 9.98 6.34 11.52
N ASN A 56 10.22 5.06 11.30
CA ASN A 56 11.30 4.53 10.46
C ASN A 56 10.83 4.24 9.02
N TRP A 57 9.84 4.98 8.52
CA TRP A 57 9.27 4.79 7.19
C TRP A 57 10.29 4.93 6.04
N ASP A 58 11.43 5.55 6.29
CA ASP A 58 12.53 5.74 5.34
C ASP A 58 13.44 4.52 5.19
N ASP A 59 13.35 3.51 6.07
CA ASP A 59 14.12 2.27 6.02
C ASP A 59 13.97 1.57 4.65
N GLN A 60 12.76 1.57 4.07
CA GLN A 60 12.50 0.99 2.75
C GLN A 60 13.23 1.73 1.61
N ILE A 61 13.45 3.04 1.73
CA ILE A 61 14.21 3.82 0.73
C ILE A 61 15.69 3.44 0.80
N LEU A 62 16.23 3.28 2.00
CA LEU A 62 17.60 2.81 2.21
C LEU A 62 17.78 1.37 1.73
N LEU A 63 16.82 0.49 2.02
CA LEU A 63 16.84 -0.90 1.54
C LEU A 63 16.76 -0.96 0.00
N THR A 64 15.94 -0.11 -0.63
CA THR A 64 15.91 -0.01 -2.09
C THR A 64 17.27 0.40 -2.65
N ALA A 65 17.94 1.38 -2.04
CA ALA A 65 19.28 1.80 -2.46
C ALA A 65 20.28 0.64 -2.40
N LEU A 66 20.26 -0.11 -1.29
CA LEU A 66 21.10 -1.28 -1.09
C LEU A 66 20.82 -2.36 -2.14
N LEU A 67 19.55 -2.69 -2.40
CA LEU A 67 19.18 -3.72 -3.37
C LEU A 67 19.50 -3.34 -4.81
N VAL A 68 19.34 -2.07 -5.19
CA VAL A 68 19.77 -1.59 -6.51
C VAL A 68 21.28 -1.68 -6.66
N TYR A 69 22.04 -1.34 -5.61
CA TYR A 69 23.50 -1.51 -5.59
C TYR A 69 23.90 -2.99 -5.72
N LEU A 70 23.30 -3.88 -4.93
CA LEU A 70 23.55 -5.33 -5.01
C LEU A 70 23.19 -5.89 -6.39
N GLY A 71 22.09 -5.42 -6.98
CA GLY A 71 21.68 -5.77 -8.34
C GLY A 71 22.71 -5.35 -9.39
N ASP A 72 23.32 -4.17 -9.26
CA ASP A 72 24.39 -3.71 -10.15
C ASP A 72 25.66 -4.58 -10.05
N VAL A 73 26.00 -5.03 -8.84
CA VAL A 73 27.14 -5.92 -8.61
C VAL A 73 26.86 -7.33 -9.15
N ALA A 74 25.64 -7.84 -8.96
CA ALA A 74 25.29 -9.23 -9.25
C ALA A 74 24.88 -9.46 -10.72
N LEU A 75 24.25 -8.49 -11.38
CA LEU A 75 23.65 -8.67 -12.70
C LEU A 75 24.46 -7.94 -13.78
N PRO A 76 25.02 -8.67 -14.77
CA PRO A 76 25.85 -8.08 -15.80
C PRO A 76 25.03 -7.11 -16.68
N GLY A 77 25.53 -5.89 -16.84
CA GLY A 77 24.94 -4.89 -17.74
C GLY A 77 23.98 -3.90 -17.10
N VAL A 78 23.58 -4.12 -15.84
CA VAL A 78 22.69 -3.21 -15.09
C VAL A 78 23.31 -1.82 -14.85
N SER A 79 24.64 -1.72 -14.71
CA SER A 79 25.34 -0.42 -14.65
C SER A 79 25.15 0.47 -15.88
N ARG A 80 24.76 -0.12 -17.02
CA ARG A 80 24.72 0.54 -18.34
C ARG A 80 23.36 0.43 -19.00
N LEU A 81 22.28 0.57 -18.22
CA LEU A 81 20.94 0.59 -18.77
C LEU A 81 20.75 1.79 -19.73
N PRO A 82 20.07 1.60 -20.87
CA PRO A 82 19.58 2.71 -21.67
C PRO A 82 18.55 3.53 -20.90
N TRP A 83 18.37 4.78 -21.28
CA TRP A 83 17.33 5.63 -20.72
C TRP A 83 15.92 5.08 -20.99
N TRP A 84 15.71 4.47 -22.17
CA TRP A 84 14.42 3.97 -22.61
C TRP A 84 14.56 2.64 -23.37
N GLU A 85 13.70 1.67 -23.05
CA GLU A 85 13.50 0.43 -23.82
C GLU A 85 12.03 -0.01 -23.68
N THR A 86 11.25 0.16 -24.75
CA THR A 86 9.80 -0.10 -24.74
C THR A 86 9.48 -1.54 -24.37
N ARG A 87 10.28 -2.51 -24.85
CA ARG A 87 10.05 -3.93 -24.53
C ARG A 87 10.14 -4.19 -23.03
N GLY A 88 11.10 -3.55 -22.35
CA GLY A 88 11.24 -3.65 -20.90
C GLY A 88 10.08 -3.02 -20.15
N VAL A 89 9.65 -1.82 -20.55
CA VAL A 89 8.52 -1.13 -19.92
C VAL A 89 7.24 -1.96 -20.02
N VAL A 90 6.95 -2.50 -21.22
CA VAL A 90 5.78 -3.37 -21.43
C VAL A 90 5.91 -4.67 -20.62
N LEU A 91 7.09 -5.29 -20.60
CA LEU A 91 7.33 -6.52 -19.85
C LEU A 91 7.14 -6.30 -18.34
N VAL A 92 7.64 -5.19 -17.78
CA VAL A 92 7.40 -4.84 -16.37
C VAL A 92 5.92 -4.70 -16.07
N ALA A 93 5.17 -3.97 -16.91
CA ALA A 93 3.73 -3.77 -16.71
C ALA A 93 2.96 -5.10 -16.73
N LEU A 94 3.26 -5.99 -17.67
CA LEU A 94 2.63 -7.31 -17.77
C LEU A 94 2.98 -8.24 -16.61
N LEU A 95 4.26 -8.26 -16.21
CA LEU A 95 4.71 -9.07 -15.07
C LEU A 95 4.12 -8.58 -13.76
N HIS A 96 3.98 -7.26 -13.60
CA HIS A 96 3.31 -6.68 -12.46
C HIS A 96 1.83 -7.08 -12.43
N ALA A 97 1.07 -6.70 -13.46
CA ALA A 97 -0.39 -6.88 -13.51
C ALA A 97 -0.84 -8.36 -13.50
N GLY A 98 0.04 -9.30 -13.85
CA GLY A 98 -0.25 -10.73 -13.79
C GLY A 98 0.46 -11.43 -12.63
N PRO A 99 1.67 -11.99 -12.86
CA PRO A 99 2.38 -12.79 -11.86
C PRO A 99 2.57 -12.13 -10.48
N VAL A 100 2.97 -10.86 -10.43
CA VAL A 100 3.27 -10.20 -9.15
C VAL A 100 1.99 -10.01 -8.34
N GLU A 101 0.93 -9.46 -8.93
CA GLU A 101 -0.36 -9.30 -8.24
C GLU A 101 -0.93 -10.63 -7.76
N PHE A 102 -0.82 -11.70 -8.58
CA PHE A 102 -1.23 -13.04 -8.17
C PHE A 102 -0.45 -13.53 -6.95
N LEU A 103 0.88 -13.44 -6.98
CA LEU A 103 1.74 -13.87 -5.87
C LEU A 103 1.54 -12.99 -4.63
N TYR A 104 1.35 -11.68 -4.81
CA TYR A 104 1.04 -10.72 -3.75
C TYR A 104 -0.20 -11.13 -3.00
N TYR A 105 -1.29 -11.44 -3.72
CA TYR A 105 -2.55 -11.88 -3.11
C TYR A 105 -2.33 -13.09 -2.19
N TRP A 106 -1.62 -14.12 -2.67
CA TRP A 106 -1.40 -15.33 -1.88
C TRP A 106 -0.44 -15.12 -0.71
N LEU A 107 0.61 -14.32 -0.90
CA LEU A 107 1.54 -13.94 0.17
C LEU A 107 0.79 -13.19 1.28
N HIS A 108 0.03 -12.15 0.92
CA HIS A 108 -0.75 -11.37 1.88
C HIS A 108 -1.79 -12.24 2.60
N ARG A 109 -2.51 -13.09 1.86
CA ARG A 109 -3.44 -14.05 2.45
C ARG A 109 -2.76 -15.01 3.44
N ALA A 110 -1.53 -15.46 3.14
CA ALA A 110 -0.76 -16.30 4.04
C ALA A 110 -0.31 -15.53 5.29
N LEU A 111 0.09 -14.27 5.15
CA LEU A 111 0.46 -13.39 6.28
C LEU A 111 -0.69 -13.19 7.28
N HIS A 112 -1.94 -13.27 6.82
CA HIS A 112 -3.12 -13.27 7.69
C HIS A 112 -3.41 -14.59 8.41
N HIS A 113 -2.66 -15.66 8.11
CA HIS A 113 -2.77 -16.89 8.89
C HIS A 113 -2.18 -16.68 10.30
N HIS A 114 -2.89 -17.09 11.35
CA HIS A 114 -2.60 -16.77 12.77
C HIS A 114 -1.10 -16.81 13.15
N PHE A 115 -0.37 -17.83 12.71
CA PHE A 115 1.07 -17.96 12.99
C PHE A 115 1.91 -16.81 12.40
N LEU A 116 1.68 -16.47 11.12
CA LEU A 116 2.38 -15.39 10.43
C LEU A 116 1.84 -14.03 10.85
N TYR A 117 0.54 -13.93 11.08
CA TYR A 117 -0.09 -12.68 11.53
C TYR A 117 0.52 -12.22 12.85
N SER A 118 0.52 -13.08 13.86
CA SER A 118 1.03 -12.71 15.19
C SER A 118 2.51 -12.30 15.21
N ARG A 119 3.32 -12.78 14.27
CA ARG A 119 4.79 -12.60 14.25
C ARG A 119 5.29 -11.56 13.26
N TYR A 120 4.58 -11.39 12.17
CA TYR A 120 5.02 -10.57 11.04
C TYR A 120 3.95 -9.52 10.69
N HIS A 121 2.69 -9.91 10.50
CA HIS A 121 1.71 -8.98 9.93
C HIS A 121 0.98 -8.08 10.95
N SER A 122 0.93 -8.46 12.22
CA SER A 122 0.19 -7.75 13.26
C SER A 122 0.71 -6.33 13.50
N HIS A 123 2.02 -6.10 13.35
CA HIS A 123 2.64 -4.80 13.55
C HIS A 123 2.13 -3.77 12.52
N HIS A 124 1.98 -4.18 11.26
CA HIS A 124 1.41 -3.36 10.21
C HIS A 124 -0.07 -3.03 10.49
N HIS A 125 -0.86 -4.02 10.93
CA HIS A 125 -2.28 -3.82 11.29
C HIS A 125 -2.49 -3.03 12.59
N ALA A 126 -1.45 -2.81 13.40
CA ALA A 126 -1.57 -1.99 14.59
C ALA A 126 -1.77 -0.49 14.26
N SER A 127 -1.47 -0.08 13.03
CA SER A 127 -1.71 1.27 12.52
C SER A 127 -3.10 1.38 11.89
N ILE A 128 -4.08 1.76 12.71
CA ILE A 128 -5.49 1.75 12.33
C ILE A 128 -5.87 3.00 11.52
N VAL A 129 -5.24 4.14 11.81
CA VAL A 129 -5.44 5.38 11.05
C VAL A 129 -4.42 5.39 9.93
N THR A 130 -4.67 4.63 8.86
CA THR A 130 -3.65 4.45 7.83
C THR A 130 -3.22 5.78 7.23
N GLU A 131 -1.91 5.95 7.13
CA GLU A 131 -1.25 7.01 6.37
C GLU A 131 -0.48 6.37 5.20
N PRO A 132 -0.08 7.14 4.18
CA PRO A 132 0.75 6.63 3.09
C PRO A 132 1.93 5.77 3.57
N ILE A 133 2.59 6.18 4.65
CA ILE A 133 3.73 5.46 5.24
C ILE A 133 3.35 4.15 5.94
N THR A 134 2.10 3.97 6.38
CA THR A 134 1.64 2.69 6.93
C THR A 134 1.85 1.54 5.93
N SER A 135 1.80 1.84 4.64
CA SER A 135 2.03 0.88 3.55
C SER A 135 3.43 0.26 3.48
N VAL A 136 4.39 0.80 4.24
CA VAL A 136 5.81 0.37 4.22
C VAL A 136 6.37 0.13 5.64
N ILE A 137 5.48 0.04 6.62
CA ILE A 137 5.84 -0.27 8.01
C ILE A 137 5.47 -1.72 8.28
N HIS A 138 6.46 -2.59 8.08
CA HIS A 138 6.37 -4.02 8.35
C HIS A 138 7.60 -4.49 9.13
N PRO A 139 7.50 -5.58 9.91
CA PRO A 139 8.68 -6.25 10.41
C PRO A 139 9.58 -6.69 9.26
N PHE A 140 10.89 -6.65 9.49
CA PHE A 140 11.91 -6.85 8.45
C PHE A 140 11.68 -8.08 7.55
N GLY A 141 11.24 -9.21 8.12
CA GLY A 141 10.98 -10.43 7.35
C GLY A 141 9.84 -10.30 6.34
N GLU A 142 8.79 -9.55 6.68
CA GLU A 142 7.68 -9.26 5.77
C GLU A 142 8.10 -8.23 4.72
N GLU A 143 8.80 -7.18 5.12
CA GLU A 143 9.34 -6.18 4.20
C GLU A 143 10.24 -6.83 3.15
N MET A 144 11.17 -7.70 3.57
CA MET A 144 12.04 -8.44 2.66
C MET A 144 11.25 -9.35 1.70
N ALA A 145 10.18 -10.00 2.17
CA ALA A 145 9.33 -10.82 1.30
C ALA A 145 8.66 -9.98 0.21
N TYR A 146 8.17 -8.78 0.55
CA TYR A 146 7.62 -7.85 -0.43
C TYR A 146 8.69 -7.32 -1.40
N PHE A 147 9.87 -6.96 -0.91
CA PHE A 147 10.98 -6.54 -1.79
C PHE A 147 11.37 -7.62 -2.80
N LEU A 148 11.48 -8.88 -2.37
CA LEU A 148 11.77 -9.99 -3.27
C LEU A 148 10.67 -10.21 -4.31
N LEU A 149 9.41 -10.11 -3.88
CA LEU A 149 8.25 -10.22 -4.75
C LEU A 149 8.24 -9.11 -5.82
N PHE A 150 8.39 -7.85 -5.40
CA PHE A 150 8.41 -6.72 -6.33
C PHE A 150 9.71 -6.62 -7.13
N ALA A 151 10.79 -7.30 -6.75
CA ALA A 151 11.99 -7.40 -7.57
C ALA A 151 11.78 -8.24 -8.85
N ILE A 152 10.77 -9.11 -8.91
CA ILE A 152 10.54 -10.05 -10.04
C ILE A 152 10.53 -9.33 -11.41
N PRO A 153 9.77 -8.24 -11.65
CA PRO A 153 9.79 -7.58 -12.95
C PRO A 153 11.13 -6.93 -13.29
N LEU A 154 11.81 -6.34 -12.29
CA LEU A 154 13.10 -5.68 -12.47
C LEU A 154 14.22 -6.67 -12.80
N VAL A 155 14.27 -7.79 -12.08
CA VAL A 155 15.21 -8.88 -12.37
C VAL A 155 14.91 -9.48 -13.74
N SER A 156 13.63 -9.66 -14.09
CA SER A 156 13.22 -10.22 -15.38
C SER A 156 13.70 -9.38 -16.56
N VAL A 157 13.55 -8.05 -16.51
CA VAL A 157 14.06 -7.17 -17.57
C VAL A 157 15.59 -7.07 -17.58
N ALA A 158 16.24 -7.23 -16.44
CA ALA A 158 17.69 -7.27 -16.37
C ALA A 158 18.25 -8.53 -17.05
N VAL A 159 17.70 -9.71 -16.75
CA VAL A 159 18.16 -10.99 -17.34
C VAL A 159 17.76 -11.16 -18.80
N SER A 160 16.63 -10.59 -19.24
CA SER A 160 16.24 -10.57 -20.65
C SER A 160 17.04 -9.58 -21.50
N GLY A 161 17.81 -8.70 -20.86
CA GLY A 161 18.54 -7.62 -21.53
C GLY A 161 17.63 -6.51 -22.09
N THR A 162 16.39 -6.40 -21.61
CA THR A 162 15.43 -5.37 -22.04
C THR A 162 15.23 -4.26 -21.01
N GLY A 163 16.00 -4.24 -19.93
CA GLY A 163 15.90 -3.22 -18.89
C GLY A 163 16.24 -1.80 -19.39
N SER A 164 15.65 -0.81 -18.75
CA SER A 164 15.97 0.62 -18.96
C SER A 164 15.82 1.42 -17.67
N ILE A 165 16.42 2.61 -17.61
CA ILE A 165 16.25 3.55 -16.50
C ILE A 165 14.77 3.89 -16.32
N ALA A 166 14.03 4.15 -17.42
CA ALA A 166 12.60 4.41 -17.37
C ALA A 166 11.81 3.24 -16.74
N SER A 167 12.12 1.99 -17.10
CA SER A 167 11.44 0.82 -16.51
C SER A 167 11.74 0.66 -15.01
N LEU A 168 12.96 0.95 -14.56
CA LEU A 168 13.34 0.89 -13.14
C LEU A 168 12.64 1.99 -12.33
N VAL A 169 12.83 3.25 -12.75
CA VAL A 169 12.31 4.41 -12.01
C VAL A 169 10.79 4.47 -12.08
N GLY A 170 10.22 4.24 -13.27
CA GLY A 170 8.77 4.24 -13.45
C GLY A 170 8.08 3.17 -12.60
N TYR A 171 8.70 2.00 -12.46
CA TYR A 171 8.14 0.93 -11.64
C TYR A 171 8.20 1.25 -10.13
N LEU A 172 9.33 1.78 -9.64
CA LEU A 172 9.42 2.24 -8.25
C LEU A 172 8.37 3.32 -7.92
N VAL A 173 8.23 4.32 -8.81
CA VAL A 173 7.23 5.38 -8.64
C VAL A 173 5.81 4.82 -8.68
N TYR A 174 5.53 3.84 -9.54
CA TYR A 174 4.22 3.21 -9.62
C TYR A 174 3.87 2.43 -8.34
N ILE A 175 4.80 1.63 -7.82
CA ILE A 175 4.59 0.89 -6.56
C ILE A 175 4.35 1.86 -5.39
N ASP A 176 5.20 2.88 -5.25
CA ASP A 176 5.03 3.93 -4.23
C ASP A 176 3.67 4.61 -4.36
N PHE A 177 3.29 5.02 -5.57
CA PHE A 177 2.00 5.66 -5.83
C PHE A 177 0.82 4.78 -5.41
N MET A 178 0.81 3.52 -5.83
CA MET A 178 -0.29 2.59 -5.52
C MET A 178 -0.37 2.32 -4.01
N ASN A 179 0.76 2.06 -3.36
CA ASN A 179 0.84 1.80 -1.92
C ASN A 179 0.36 3.01 -1.11
N TYR A 180 0.84 4.20 -1.44
CA TYR A 180 0.46 5.44 -0.77
C TYR A 180 -1.00 5.79 -1.01
N LEU A 181 -1.48 5.63 -2.25
CA LEU A 181 -2.88 5.84 -2.59
C LEU A 181 -3.78 4.96 -1.73
N GLY A 182 -3.55 3.66 -1.67
CA GLY A 182 -4.46 2.77 -0.93
C GLY A 182 -4.37 2.82 0.59
N HIS A 183 -3.34 3.45 1.16
CA HIS A 183 -3.21 3.64 2.61
C HIS A 183 -3.55 5.05 3.08
N CYS A 184 -4.09 5.91 2.20
CA CYS A 184 -4.65 7.19 2.61
C CYS A 184 -5.97 6.98 3.38
N ASN A 185 -6.18 7.67 4.51
CA ASN A 185 -7.47 7.65 5.23
C ASN A 185 -8.57 8.54 4.59
N PHE A 186 -8.46 8.82 3.28
CA PHE A 186 -9.41 9.61 2.50
C PHE A 186 -9.48 9.09 1.07
N GLU A 187 -10.63 9.23 0.42
CA GLU A 187 -10.80 8.78 -0.96
C GLU A 187 -10.33 9.86 -1.95
N LEU A 188 -9.21 9.60 -2.64
CA LEU A 188 -8.69 10.50 -3.67
C LEU A 188 -9.37 10.26 -5.03
N VAL A 189 -9.74 9.02 -5.33
CA VAL A 189 -10.26 8.65 -6.65
C VAL A 189 -11.77 8.87 -6.69
N PRO A 190 -12.28 9.77 -7.54
CA PRO A 190 -13.70 10.05 -7.57
C PRO A 190 -14.47 8.89 -8.19
N LYS A 191 -15.65 8.58 -7.63
CA LYS A 191 -16.50 7.46 -8.08
C LYS A 191 -16.80 7.47 -9.58
N TRP A 192 -17.01 8.65 -10.18
CA TRP A 192 -17.34 8.76 -11.60
C TRP A 192 -16.30 8.12 -12.52
N LEU A 193 -15.03 8.03 -12.07
CA LEU A 193 -13.97 7.41 -12.86
C LEU A 193 -14.20 5.89 -13.00
N PHE A 194 -14.69 5.24 -11.95
CA PHE A 194 -15.08 3.82 -11.99
C PHE A 194 -16.37 3.60 -12.78
N ASP A 195 -17.28 4.58 -12.76
CA ASP A 195 -18.51 4.53 -13.56
C ASP A 195 -18.20 4.71 -15.06
N ALA A 196 -17.26 5.60 -15.41
CA ALA A 196 -16.83 5.87 -16.78
C ALA A 196 -15.94 4.78 -17.37
N PHE A 197 -15.08 4.15 -16.56
CA PHE A 197 -14.21 3.05 -16.99
C PHE A 197 -14.24 1.90 -15.98
N PRO A 198 -15.27 1.03 -16.03
CA PRO A 198 -15.43 -0.08 -15.08
C PRO A 198 -14.24 -1.03 -14.94
N PRO A 199 -13.43 -1.32 -15.99
CA PRO A 199 -12.23 -2.15 -15.83
C PRO A 199 -11.19 -1.59 -14.86
N LEU A 200 -11.22 -0.29 -14.53
CA LEU A 200 -10.27 0.37 -13.62
C LEU A 200 -10.18 -0.33 -12.25
N LYS A 201 -11.30 -0.88 -11.77
CA LYS A 201 -11.38 -1.57 -10.47
C LYS A 201 -10.47 -2.80 -10.36
N TYR A 202 -10.00 -3.34 -11.48
CA TYR A 202 -9.10 -4.49 -11.50
C TYR A 202 -7.62 -4.11 -11.63
N ILE A 203 -7.34 -2.82 -11.89
CA ILE A 203 -5.99 -2.30 -12.14
C ILE A 203 -5.56 -1.35 -11.02
N MET A 204 -6.53 -0.79 -10.29
CA MET A 204 -6.31 0.16 -9.22
C MET A 204 -7.18 -0.20 -8.02
N TYR A 205 -6.55 -0.35 -6.86
CA TYR A 205 -7.25 -0.39 -5.58
C TYR A 205 -7.36 1.02 -4.99
N THR A 206 -8.41 1.24 -4.19
CA THR A 206 -8.69 2.52 -3.53
C THR A 206 -8.56 2.42 -2.02
N PRO A 207 -8.27 3.53 -1.32
CA PRO A 207 -8.41 3.68 0.12
C PRO A 207 -9.58 2.91 0.73
N THR A 208 -10.78 3.10 0.18
CA THR A 208 -12.00 2.49 0.72
C THR A 208 -11.93 0.96 0.66
N SER A 209 -11.33 0.39 -0.38
CA SER A 209 -11.18 -1.05 -0.54
C SER A 209 -10.13 -1.63 0.42
N THR A 210 -9.04 -0.90 0.66
CA THR A 210 -7.97 -1.32 1.57
C THR A 210 -8.36 -1.18 3.03
N LEU A 211 -8.86 -0.01 3.45
CA LEU A 211 -9.28 0.24 4.83
C LEU A 211 -10.49 -0.60 5.25
N SER A 212 -11.39 -0.93 4.32
CA SER A 212 -12.49 -1.87 4.63
C SER A 212 -11.99 -3.28 4.94
N ILE A 213 -10.87 -3.73 4.37
CA ILE A 213 -10.23 -5.00 4.73
C ILE A 213 -9.63 -4.91 6.14
N THR A 214 -8.90 -3.83 6.46
CA THR A 214 -8.32 -3.61 7.80
C THR A 214 -9.40 -3.56 8.89
N LEU A 215 -10.47 -2.80 8.67
CA LEU A 215 -11.59 -2.70 9.61
C LEU A 215 -12.41 -3.99 9.76
N ASN A 216 -12.42 -4.86 8.74
CA ASN A 216 -13.14 -6.12 8.80
C ASN A 216 -12.27 -7.24 9.43
N SER A 217 -10.95 -7.16 9.28
CA SER A 217 -9.97 -8.01 10.00
C SER A 217 -10.12 -7.83 11.51
N GLU A 218 -10.22 -6.60 12.00
CA GLU A 218 -10.46 -6.34 13.45
C GLU A 218 -11.81 -6.90 13.94
N ARG A 219 -12.83 -6.98 13.08
CA ARG A 219 -14.12 -7.59 13.42
C ARG A 219 -14.12 -9.11 13.39
N THR A 220 -13.12 -9.74 12.78
CA THR A 220 -13.00 -11.20 12.63
C THR A 220 -11.92 -11.84 13.49
N ILE A 221 -11.30 -11.09 14.42
CA ILE A 221 -10.52 -11.68 15.52
C ILE A 221 -11.35 -11.62 16.82
N PRO A 222 -12.35 -12.51 17.02
CA PRO A 222 -12.74 -12.85 18.37
C PRO A 222 -11.62 -13.71 18.95
N CYS A 223 -11.06 -13.27 20.08
CA CYS A 223 -10.43 -14.18 21.02
C CYS A 223 -11.47 -15.20 21.49
N SER A 224 -11.71 -16.28 20.74
CA SER A 224 -12.24 -17.54 21.27
C SER A 224 -12.14 -18.67 20.25
N CYS A 225 -11.55 -19.77 20.69
CA CYS A 225 -11.63 -21.08 20.06
C CYS A 225 -13.08 -21.45 19.68
N HIS A 226 -13.37 -21.76 18.42
CA HIS A 226 -14.10 -22.97 18.00
C HIS A 226 -14.20 -23.05 16.46
N SER A 227 -13.92 -24.25 15.97
CA SER A 227 -14.07 -24.74 14.59
C SER A 227 -15.45 -24.47 13.99
N THR A 228 -15.54 -23.97 12.75
CA THR A 228 -16.25 -24.67 11.63
C THR A 228 -16.01 -23.98 10.28
N THR A 229 -15.89 -24.81 9.25
CA THR A 229 -15.90 -24.58 7.80
C THR A 229 -17.10 -23.76 7.30
N THR A 230 -16.93 -23.00 6.20
CA THR A 230 -17.75 -23.06 4.94
C THR A 230 -17.90 -21.70 4.20
N SER A 231 -17.70 -21.77 2.87
CA SER A 231 -18.27 -20.98 1.77
C SER A 231 -17.69 -19.61 1.37
N MET A 232 -17.21 -19.58 0.12
CA MET A 232 -17.14 -18.39 -0.73
C MET A 232 -18.51 -17.68 -0.81
N ALA A 233 -18.52 -16.35 -0.80
CA ALA A 233 -19.65 -15.53 -1.23
C ALA A 233 -19.13 -14.31 -2.03
N PRO A 234 -19.81 -13.87 -3.10
CA PRO A 234 -19.37 -12.77 -3.95
C PRO A 234 -19.50 -11.42 -3.23
N TRP A 235 -18.55 -10.51 -3.47
CA TRP A 235 -18.55 -9.15 -2.94
C TRP A 235 -19.68 -8.31 -3.56
N THR A 236 -20.82 -8.24 -2.86
CA THR A 236 -21.79 -7.15 -3.00
C THR A 236 -22.07 -6.57 -1.62
N SER A 237 -21.42 -5.45 -1.30
CA SER A 237 -21.75 -4.66 -0.11
C SER A 237 -23.14 -4.05 -0.28
N PRO A 238 -24.08 -4.18 0.68
CA PRO A 238 -25.35 -3.47 0.61
C PRO A 238 -25.14 -1.97 0.88
N PRO A 239 -25.99 -1.07 0.35
CA PRO A 239 -25.86 0.36 0.56
C PRO A 239 -26.15 0.71 2.03
N VAL A 240 -25.28 1.50 2.65
CA VAL A 240 -25.50 2.08 3.98
C VAL A 240 -26.65 3.08 3.88
N SER A 241 -27.83 2.70 4.39
CA SER A 241 -28.96 3.62 4.55
C SER A 241 -28.67 4.59 5.70
N SER A 242 -28.81 5.88 5.42
CA SER A 242 -28.68 6.94 6.41
C SER A 242 -29.98 7.06 7.22
N THR A 243 -30.09 6.32 8.32
CA THR A 243 -31.13 6.57 9.32
C THR A 243 -30.49 7.12 10.60
N ARG A 244 -30.69 8.42 10.83
CA ARG A 244 -30.42 9.09 12.11
C ARG A 244 -31.20 8.39 13.23
N PRO A 245 -30.61 8.13 14.42
CA PRO A 245 -31.41 7.79 15.58
C PRO A 245 -32.13 9.04 16.09
N ALA A 246 -33.45 8.94 16.22
CA ALA A 246 -34.29 9.97 16.82
C ALA A 246 -33.92 10.17 18.30
N SER A 247 -33.68 11.43 18.68
CA SER A 247 -33.49 11.84 20.07
C SER A 247 -34.81 11.70 20.86
N ARG A 248 -34.91 10.66 21.68
CA ARG A 248 -35.97 10.59 22.72
C ARG A 248 -35.62 11.55 23.85
N GLY A 249 -36.25 12.72 23.83
CA GLY A 249 -36.22 13.69 24.91
C GLY A 249 -36.78 13.13 26.22
N ARG A 250 -35.92 13.02 27.24
CA ARG A 250 -36.32 12.68 28.61
C ARG A 250 -36.76 13.96 29.32
N ARG A 251 -38.06 14.28 29.29
CA ARG A 251 -38.65 15.35 30.12
C ARG A 251 -38.46 15.01 31.60
N ARG A 252 -37.69 15.83 32.32
CA ARG A 252 -37.65 15.86 33.79
C ARG A 252 -39.02 16.32 34.31
N ARG A 253 -39.70 15.49 35.11
CA ARG A 253 -40.86 15.90 35.91
C ARG A 253 -40.35 16.68 37.13
N ARG A 254 -40.86 17.90 37.35
CA ARG A 254 -40.74 18.64 38.62
C ARG A 254 -41.70 18.03 39.65
N PRO A 255 -41.34 17.94 40.94
CA PRO A 255 -42.32 17.71 42.00
C PRO A 255 -43.03 19.01 42.37
N THR A 256 -44.35 18.95 42.54
CA THR A 256 -45.18 19.99 43.18
C THR A 256 -45.07 19.89 44.71
N PRO A 257 -45.14 21.01 45.46
CA PRO A 257 -45.15 20.98 46.91
C PRO A 257 -46.56 20.67 47.45
N SER A 258 -46.61 19.94 48.55
CA SER A 258 -47.80 19.65 49.34
C SER A 258 -48.05 20.76 50.37
N THR A 259 -49.22 21.39 50.29
CA THR A 259 -50.01 21.94 51.41
C THR A 259 -51.46 22.01 50.96
#